data_AF-A0A4Q6BEN6-F1
#
_entry.id   AF-A0A4Q6BEN6-F1
#
_cell.length_a   1.000
_cell.length_b   1.000
_cell.length_c   1.000
_cell.angle_alpha   90.00
_cell.angle_beta   90.00
_cell.angle_gamma   90.00
#
_symmetry.space_group_name_H-M   'P 1'
#
loop_
_entity.id
_entity.type
_entity.pdbx_description
1 polymer ?
#
loop_
_entity_poly.entity_id
_entity_poly.type
_entity_poly.pdbx_seq_one_letter_code
_entity_poly.pdbx_strand_id
1 'polypeptide(L)'
;MRVYHLNCISSCPIGGRLMDGVSPSALQRGHLTCHCLLVETADSLVLIDTGFGLRDVADPHGRLSEFFLLQLKPDFREEMTARRQIEKLGFDADDVRH
;
A
#
# COMPACT_ATOMS: atom_id res chain seq x y z
N MET A 1 -14.17 -17.13 -8.67
CA MET A 1 -13.05 -16.18 -8.62
C MET A 1 -13.57 -14.83 -8.16
N ARG A 2 -12.99 -14.27 -7.10
CA ARG A 2 -13.30 -12.92 -6.62
C ARG A 2 -12.02 -12.11 -6.53
N VAL A 3 -12.09 -10.81 -6.79
CA VAL A 3 -10.95 -9.89 -6.69
C VAL A 3 -11.30 -8.83 -5.67
N TYR A 4 -10.44 -8.67 -4.67
CA TYR A 4 -10.53 -7.68 -3.62
C TYR A 4 -9.44 -6.65 -3.82
N HIS A 5 -9.84 -5.39 -3.80
CA HIS A 5 -8.93 -4.26 -3.96
C HIS A 5 -8.55 -3.72 -2.58
N LEU A 6 -7.25 -3.68 -2.29
CA LEU A 6 -6.72 -3.28 -0.99
C LEU A 6 -6.00 -1.94 -1.13
N ASN A 7 -6.32 -0.96 -0.29
CA ASN A 7 -5.55 0.29 -0.23
C ASN A 7 -4.32 0.06 0.65
N CYS A 8 -3.17 -0.19 0.03
CA CYS A 8 -1.96 -0.63 0.71
C CYS A 8 -1.03 0.50 1.13
N ILE A 9 -1.15 1.69 0.53
CA ILE A 9 -0.41 2.91 0.89
C ILE A 9 -1.27 4.11 0.53
N SER A 10 -1.25 5.15 1.37
CA SER A 10 -1.65 6.52 0.99
C SER A 10 -0.45 7.43 1.20
N SER A 11 -0.15 8.30 0.24
CA SER A 11 1.07 9.10 0.25
C SER A 11 0.89 10.44 -0.45
N CYS A 12 1.72 11.41 -0.08
CA CYS A 12 1.69 12.75 -0.63
C CYS A 12 3.04 13.12 -1.28
N PRO A 13 3.38 12.60 -2.47
CA PRO A 13 4.72 12.72 -3.03
C PRO A 13 5.11 14.14 -3.45
N ILE A 14 6.39 14.49 -3.37
CA ILE A 14 6.93 15.71 -4.01
C ILE A 14 6.77 15.57 -5.53
N GLY A 15 6.25 16.61 -6.19
CA GLY A 15 6.10 16.68 -7.66
C GLY A 15 4.66 16.92 -8.14
N GLY A 16 3.69 16.94 -7.22
CA GLY A 16 2.32 17.40 -7.49
C GLY A 16 1.73 16.76 -8.74
N ARG A 17 1.34 17.61 -9.71
CA ARG A 17 0.75 17.20 -10.99
C ARG A 17 1.59 16.19 -11.78
N LEU A 18 2.92 16.21 -11.64
CA LEU A 18 3.79 15.24 -12.32
C LEU A 18 3.69 13.84 -11.71
N MET A 19 3.27 13.75 -10.45
CA MET A 19 3.10 12.48 -9.74
C MET A 19 1.67 11.95 -9.91
N ASP A 20 0.66 12.78 -9.70
CA ASP A 20 -0.75 12.34 -9.64
C ASP A 20 -1.61 12.73 -10.85
N GLY A 21 -1.12 13.57 -11.75
CA GLY A 21 -1.85 14.06 -12.93
C GLY A 21 -3.01 15.02 -12.64
N VAL A 22 -3.39 15.22 -11.38
CA VAL A 22 -4.62 15.93 -10.98
C VAL A 22 -4.37 17.16 -10.11
N SER A 23 -3.24 17.21 -9.40
CA SER A 23 -2.87 18.37 -8.59
C SER A 23 -2.73 19.63 -9.47
N PRO A 24 -3.12 20.82 -8.97
CA PRO A 24 -3.07 22.07 -9.75
C PRO A 24 -1.69 22.47 -10.31
N SER A 25 -0.59 21.98 -9.74
CA SER A 25 0.78 22.35 -10.10
C SER A 25 1.79 21.27 -9.71
N ALA A 26 3.00 21.33 -10.27
CA ALA A 26 4.11 20.45 -9.87
C ALA A 26 4.83 20.90 -8.59
N LEU A 27 4.56 22.12 -8.10
CA LEU A 27 5.22 22.71 -6.93
C LEU A 27 4.60 22.30 -5.59
N GLN A 28 3.41 21.70 -5.62
CA GLN A 28 2.77 21.12 -4.44
C GLN A 28 3.10 19.62 -4.32
N ARG A 29 2.66 18.99 -3.22
CA ARG A 29 2.68 17.54 -3.11
C ARG A 29 1.46 16.95 -3.83
N GLY A 30 1.66 15.82 -4.51
CA GLY A 30 0.58 15.09 -5.14
C GLY A 30 -0.15 14.19 -4.16
N HIS A 31 -1.11 13.42 -4.64
CA HIS A 31 -1.81 12.38 -3.88
C HIS A 31 -1.71 11.04 -4.62
N LEU A 32 -1.04 10.07 -4.01
CA LEU A 32 -0.90 8.73 -4.58
C LEU A 32 -1.34 7.67 -3.58
N THR A 33 -1.84 6.57 -4.14
CA THR A 33 -2.15 5.35 -3.41
C THR A 33 -1.50 4.17 -4.11
N CYS A 34 -1.04 3.19 -3.33
CA CYS A 34 -0.62 1.90 -3.86
C CYS A 34 -1.71 0.89 -3.55
N HIS A 35 -2.13 0.16 -4.58
CA HIS A 35 -3.19 -0.83 -4.48
C HIS A 35 -2.61 -2.23 -4.63
N CYS A 36 -2.95 -3.11 -3.69
CA CYS A 36 -2.74 -4.54 -3.85
C CYS A 36 -4.05 -5.19 -4.31
N LEU A 37 -3.94 -6.31 -5.03
CA LEU A 37 -5.09 -7.12 -5.39
C LEU A 37 -4.99 -8.47 -4.67
N LEU A 38 -5.98 -8.80 -3.86
CA LEU A 38 -6.17 -10.17 -3.39
C LEU A 38 -7.14 -10.87 -4.34
N VAL A 39 -6.71 -11.97 -4.93
CA VAL A 39 -7.53 -12.81 -5.80
C VAL A 39 -7.85 -14.12 -5.09
N GLU A 40 -9.13 -14.35 -4.84
CA GLU A 40 -9.66 -15.61 -4.33
C GLU A 40 -9.98 -16.52 -5.52
N THR A 41 -9.24 -17.62 -5.65
CA THR A 41 -9.48 -18.68 -6.64
C THR A 41 -10.33 -19.79 -6.02
N ALA A 42 -10.48 -20.95 -6.68
CA ALA A 42 -11.24 -22.05 -6.09
C ALA A 42 -10.48 -22.75 -4.93
N ASP A 43 -9.17 -22.59 -4.90
CA ASP A 43 -8.24 -23.45 -4.18
C ASP A 43 -7.08 -22.67 -3.54
N SER A 44 -6.98 -21.36 -3.75
CA SER A 44 -5.94 -20.53 -3.16
C SER A 44 -6.32 -19.04 -3.06
N LEU A 45 -5.55 -18.33 -2.24
CA LEU A 45 -5.45 -16.88 -2.26
C LEU A 45 -4.15 -16.47 -2.96
N VAL A 46 -4.25 -15.50 -3.87
CA VAL A 46 -3.12 -14.90 -4.59
C VAL A 46 -3.07 -13.41 -4.26
N LEU A 47 -1.91 -12.90 -3.89
CA LEU A 47 -1.70 -11.49 -3.58
C LEU A 47 -0.78 -10.85 -4.61
N ILE A 48 -1.32 -9.88 -5.36
CA ILE A 48 -0.56 -9.10 -6.34
C ILE A 48 -0.12 -7.79 -5.68
N ASP A 49 1.20 -7.62 -5.57
CA ASP A 49 1.87 -6.57 -4.77
C ASP A 49 1.57 -6.68 -3.26
N THR A 50 2.36 -6.05 -2.42
CA THR A 50 2.28 -6.18 -0.96
C THR A 50 2.23 -4.85 -0.22
N GLY A 51 2.57 -3.74 -0.88
CA GLY A 51 2.71 -2.44 -0.23
C GLY A 51 3.70 -2.50 0.95
N PHE A 52 3.39 -1.81 2.05
CA PHE A 52 4.19 -1.91 3.27
C PHE A 52 3.76 -3.07 4.16
N GLY A 53 4.74 -3.77 4.72
CA GLY A 53 4.51 -4.76 5.76
C GLY A 53 4.32 -4.13 7.14
N LEU A 54 3.81 -4.91 8.09
CA LEU A 54 3.60 -4.48 9.49
C LEU A 54 4.87 -3.91 10.12
N ARG A 55 6.04 -4.50 9.81
CA ARG A 55 7.32 -4.00 10.35
C ARG A 55 7.72 -2.67 9.73
N ASP A 56 7.46 -2.46 8.44
CA ASP A 56 7.78 -1.18 7.77
C ASP A 56 6.91 -0.05 8.33
N VAL A 57 5.68 -0.36 8.73
CA VAL A 57 4.80 0.57 9.44
C VAL A 57 5.25 0.82 10.88
N ALA A 58 5.69 -0.21 11.60
CA ALA A 58 6.10 -0.10 13.00
C ALA A 58 7.46 0.61 13.18
N ASP A 59 8.38 0.45 12.22
CA ASP A 59 9.71 1.09 12.23
C ASP A 59 10.07 1.60 10.83
N PRO A 60 9.44 2.71 10.37
CA PRO A 60 9.67 3.22 9.03
C PRO A 60 11.07 3.76 8.83
N HIS A 61 11.66 4.41 9.84
CA HIS A 61 13.00 5.02 9.73
C HIS A 61 14.13 3.99 9.81
N GLY A 62 13.93 2.84 10.48
CA GLY A 62 14.91 1.75 10.50
C GLY A 62 14.83 0.82 9.29
N ARG A 63 13.73 0.87 8.52
CA ARG A 63 13.47 -0.10 7.42
C ARG A 63 13.36 0.53 6.04
N LEU A 64 13.00 1.81 5.96
CA LEU A 64 12.82 2.53 4.70
C LEU A 64 13.87 3.64 4.58
N SER A 65 14.25 3.95 3.34
CA SER A 65 15.22 5.01 3.07
C SER A 65 14.67 6.38 3.46
N GLU A 66 15.47 7.19 4.18
CA GLU A 66 15.14 8.59 4.49
C GLU A 66 14.78 9.42 3.25
N PHE A 67 15.49 9.19 2.13
CA PHE A 67 15.18 9.84 0.87
C PHE A 67 13.76 9.49 0.38
N PHE A 68 13.39 8.22 0.47
CA PHE A 68 12.07 7.73 0.07
C PHE A 68 10.96 8.28 0.98
N LEU A 69 11.18 8.28 2.30
CA LEU A 69 10.25 8.85 3.27
C LEU A 69 9.99 10.34 3.01
N LEU A 70 11.05 11.10 2.75
CA LEU A 70 10.95 12.51 2.41
C LEU A 70 10.18 12.74 1.10
N GLN A 71 10.50 11.96 0.06
CA GLN A 71 9.94 12.13 -1.26
C GLN A 71 8.46 11.74 -1.28
N LEU A 72 8.08 10.55 -0.81
CA LEU A 72 6.71 10.06 -0.89
C LEU A 72 5.81 10.55 0.25
N LYS A 73 6.35 10.80 1.45
CA LYS A 73 5.56 11.11 2.65
C LYS A 73 4.36 10.15 2.82
N PRO A 74 4.61 8.85 3.00
CA PRO A 74 3.56 7.86 3.19
C PRO A 74 2.91 7.94 4.58
N ASP A 75 1.64 7.53 4.65
CA ASP A 75 0.95 7.26 5.90
C ASP A 75 1.31 5.86 6.41
N PHE A 76 1.78 5.77 7.66
CA PHE A 76 2.09 4.51 8.32
C PHE A 76 0.92 4.06 9.18
N ARG A 77 -0.03 3.35 8.56
CA ARG A 77 -1.24 2.82 9.21
C ARG A 77 -1.28 1.31 9.08
N GLU A 78 -1.27 0.59 10.20
CA GLU A 78 -1.26 -0.87 10.18
C GLU A 78 -2.47 -1.45 9.43
N GLU A 79 -3.64 -0.83 9.59
CA GLU A 79 -4.89 -1.27 8.95
C GLU A 79 -4.86 -1.17 7.42
N MET A 80 -3.91 -0.42 6.84
CA MET A 80 -3.70 -0.37 5.39
C MET A 80 -2.78 -1.49 4.89
N THR A 81 -2.04 -2.18 5.76
CA THR A 81 -1.21 -3.30 5.27
C THR A 81 -2.09 -4.38 4.65
N ALA A 82 -1.59 -5.04 3.59
CA ALA A 82 -2.32 -6.12 2.93
C ALA A 82 -2.76 -7.19 3.95
N ARG A 83 -1.86 -7.56 4.87
CA ARG A 83 -2.14 -8.51 5.96
C ARG A 83 -3.39 -8.14 6.77
N ARG A 84 -3.47 -6.91 7.30
CA ARG A 84 -4.64 -6.50 8.12
C ARG A 84 -5.92 -6.43 7.32
N GLN A 85 -5.85 -6.04 6.05
CA GLN A 85 -7.05 -6.01 5.21
C GLN A 85 -7.53 -7.42 4.83
N ILE A 86 -6.62 -8.36 4.58
CA ILE A 86 -6.95 -9.78 4.35
C ILE A 86 -7.62 -10.37 5.60
N GLU A 87 -7.03 -10.16 6.78
CA GLU A 87 -7.59 -10.58 8.08
C GLU A 87 -8.99 -9.98 8.30
N LYS A 88 -9.20 -8.70 7.97
CA LYS A 88 -10.49 -8.01 8.09
C LYS A 88 -11.56 -8.55 7.13
N LEU A 89 -11.16 -9.10 5.99
CA LEU A 89 -12.07 -9.78 5.05
C LEU A 89 -12.49 -11.18 5.53
N GLY A 90 -11.90 -11.67 6.63
CA GLY A 90 -12.20 -12.97 7.23
C GLY A 90 -11.33 -14.12 6.72
N PHE A 91 -10.26 -13.81 5.98
CA PHE A 91 -9.27 -14.80 5.55
C PHE A 91 -8.09 -14.85 6.53
N ASP A 92 -7.38 -15.98 6.58
CA ASP A 92 -6.05 -16.00 7.17
C ASP A 92 -5.04 -15.45 6.14
N ALA A 93 -4.22 -14.48 6.54
CA ALA A 93 -3.19 -13.95 5.67
C ALA A 93 -2.11 -14.99 5.33
N ASP A 94 -1.94 -16.00 6.17
CA ASP A 94 -0.98 -17.09 5.95
C ASP A 94 -1.52 -18.14 4.94
N ASP A 95 -2.78 -18.02 4.50
CA ASP A 95 -3.36 -18.81 3.40
C ASP A 95 -3.03 -18.25 1.99
N VAL A 96 -2.36 -17.10 1.89
CA VAL A 96 -1.85 -16.57 0.62
C VAL A 96 -0.71 -17.45 0.13
N ARG A 97 -0.87 -18.06 -1.05
CA ARG A 97 0.10 -19.03 -1.60
C ARG A 97 0.95 -18.49 -2.76
N HIS A 98 0.56 -17.36 -3.34
CA HIS A 98 1.20 -16.77 -4.52
C HIS A 98 1.24 -15.25 -4.42
#